data_AF-A0A3M1BDI1-F1
#
_entry.id   AF-A0A3M1BDI1-F1
#
_cell.length_a   1.000
_cell.length_b   1.000
_cell.length_c   1.000
_cell.angle_alpha   90.00
_cell.angle_beta   90.00
_cell.angle_gamma   90.00
#
_symmetry.space_group_name_H-M   'P 1'
#
loop_
_entity.id
_entity.type
_entity.pdbx_description
1 polymer ?
#
loop_
_entity_poly.entity_id
_entity_poly.type
_entity_poly.pdbx_seq_one_letter_code
_entity_poly.pdbx_strand_id
1 'polypeptide(L)'
;MNRLKATPILTSLLAGSLLFNVFGCQQIAQEDSQKVLVSSKDGKSRFADYWYAGQAELNTYQVEQSRYGEMREGKAVMVFVTEDFSKSKHVKLDNPEKDWKDKVSVMKLNFVKRFVTGIYDYSMMLSAFTPVDLENYPHSLKTTTTSQDWCGQSFVQMNLKGNDYKVQLRSYFESEGDKDFSTGGDLLEDELWNRIRINPQSIQPGEMDLVPSTLFSRLKHES
;
A
#
# COMPACT_ATOMS: atom_id res chain seq x y z
N MET A 1 59.82 17.87 -3.99
CA MET A 1 60.34 19.15 -4.55
C MET A 1 59.13 19.88 -5.13
N ASN A 2 58.69 21.06 -4.71
CA ASN A 2 59.29 22.16 -3.96
C ASN A 2 58.31 22.68 -2.88
N ARG A 3 58.90 23.10 -1.76
CA ARG A 3 58.26 23.90 -0.70
C ARG A 3 58.31 25.37 -1.09
N LEU A 4 57.38 26.18 -0.59
CA LEU A 4 57.62 27.58 -0.19
C LEU A 4 56.73 27.91 1.03
N LYS A 5 57.32 28.62 1.98
CA LYS A 5 56.78 29.01 3.30
C LYS A 5 56.88 30.54 3.46
N ALA A 6 56.08 31.06 4.41
CA ALA A 6 56.21 32.31 5.20
C ALA A 6 55.70 33.60 4.50
N THR A 7 55.08 34.59 5.17
CA THR A 7 55.08 35.03 6.59
C THR A 7 53.89 36.03 6.82
N PRO A 8 53.57 36.44 8.07
CA PRO A 8 52.38 37.23 8.43
C PRO A 8 52.64 38.74 8.57
N ILE A 9 51.58 39.57 8.55
CA ILE A 9 51.62 40.97 9.01
C ILE A 9 50.35 41.32 9.81
N LEU A 10 50.59 42.09 10.86
CA LEU A 10 49.78 42.49 12.00
C LEU A 10 49.00 43.81 11.72
N THR A 11 47.76 43.89 12.25
CA THR A 11 47.03 45.06 12.79
C THR A 11 46.91 46.39 12.02
N SER A 12 45.67 46.86 11.88
CA SER A 12 45.26 48.21 12.32
C SER A 12 43.73 48.35 12.42
N LEU A 13 43.26 48.77 13.59
CA LEU A 13 41.89 49.24 13.86
C LEU A 13 41.54 50.45 12.98
N LEU A 14 40.32 50.50 12.46
CA LEU A 14 39.61 51.77 12.27
C LEU A 14 38.15 51.60 12.73
N ALA A 15 37.79 52.36 13.75
CA ALA A 15 36.44 52.46 14.28
C ALA A 15 35.55 53.23 13.30
N GLY A 16 34.52 52.56 12.79
CA GLY A 16 33.44 53.17 12.02
C GLY A 16 32.12 52.95 12.75
N SER A 17 31.66 53.97 13.46
CA SER A 17 30.34 54.04 14.07
C SER A 17 29.24 54.02 13.00
N LEU A 18 28.56 52.89 12.85
CA LEU A 18 27.28 52.81 12.14
C LEU A 18 26.13 52.73 13.15
N LEU A 19 25.34 53.80 13.19
CA LEU A 19 24.02 53.87 13.81
C LEU A 19 23.09 52.88 13.10
N PHE A 20 22.83 51.72 13.72
CA PHE A 20 21.77 50.82 13.28
C PHE A 20 20.44 51.27 13.86
N ASN A 21 19.61 51.81 12.99
CA ASN A 21 18.22 52.13 13.24
C ASN A 21 17.41 50.86 13.56
N VAL A 22 16.47 51.06 14.49
CA VAL A 22 15.44 50.13 14.91
C VAL A 22 14.59 49.67 13.72
N PHE A 23 14.51 48.36 13.50
CA PHE A 23 13.32 47.74 12.91
C PHE A 23 12.93 46.56 13.78
N GLY A 24 11.72 46.66 14.33
CA GLY A 24 11.13 45.72 15.27
C GLY A 24 11.04 44.31 14.71
N CYS A 25 11.26 43.34 15.59
CA CYS A 25 10.94 41.95 15.35
C CYS A 25 9.43 41.81 15.24
N GLN A 26 8.93 41.69 14.01
CA GLN A 26 7.55 41.32 13.74
C GLN A 26 7.48 39.79 13.89
N GLN A 27 6.88 39.31 14.98
CA GLN A 27 6.59 37.90 15.18
C GLN A 27 5.74 37.42 14.00
N ILE A 28 6.32 36.55 13.18
CA ILE A 28 5.55 35.71 12.26
C ILE A 28 4.79 34.75 13.16
N ALA A 29 3.47 34.94 13.25
CA ALA A 29 2.57 33.97 13.86
C ALA A 29 2.73 32.65 13.11
N GLN A 30 3.31 31.68 13.80
CA GLN A 30 3.35 30.30 13.37
C GLN A 30 1.92 29.78 13.42
N GLU A 31 1.26 29.69 12.27
CA GLU A 31 -0.02 28.99 12.15
C GLU A 31 0.22 27.54 12.53
N ASP A 32 -0.30 27.19 13.70
CA ASP A 32 -0.33 25.87 14.28
C ASP A 32 -1.16 24.94 13.38
N SER A 33 -0.48 24.28 12.44
CA SER A 33 -1.06 23.30 11.51
C SER A 33 -1.32 21.94 12.19
N GLN A 34 -1.61 21.94 13.50
CA GLN A 34 -2.01 20.76 14.27
C GLN A 34 -3.34 20.99 14.99
N LYS A 35 -4.40 21.31 14.23
CA LYS A 35 -5.77 21.14 14.74
C LYS A 35 -6.82 20.91 13.65
N VAL A 36 -6.59 19.96 12.76
CA VAL A 36 -7.69 19.35 11.99
C VAL A 36 -7.48 17.84 11.92
N LEU A 37 -7.80 17.14 13.00
CA LEU A 37 -8.16 15.72 12.92
C LEU A 37 -9.51 15.53 13.59
N VAL A 38 -10.49 16.07 12.86
CA VAL A 38 -11.88 15.62 12.67
C VAL A 38 -12.37 14.60 13.70
N SER A 39 -12.97 15.13 14.76
CA SER A 39 -14.08 14.48 15.44
C SER A 39 -15.36 15.03 14.83
N SER A 40 -16.05 14.26 13.97
CA SER A 40 -17.48 14.45 13.72
C SER A 40 -18.07 13.23 13.00
N LYS A 41 -19.39 13.09 13.14
CA LYS A 41 -20.26 12.28 12.28
C LYS A 41 -20.02 12.45 10.76
N ASP A 42 -19.25 13.45 10.30
CA ASP A 42 -18.99 13.73 8.88
C ASP A 42 -17.97 12.80 8.22
N GLY A 43 -17.17 12.04 8.99
CA GLY A 43 -16.18 11.12 8.39
C GLY A 43 -16.83 10.03 7.53
N LYS A 44 -17.96 9.47 8.00
CA LYS A 44 -18.73 8.47 7.25
C LYS A 44 -19.45 9.08 6.05
N SER A 45 -19.90 10.34 6.11
CA SER A 45 -20.52 10.99 4.96
C SER A 45 -19.49 11.26 3.85
N ARG A 46 -18.31 11.78 4.20
CA ARG A 46 -17.24 12.03 3.21
C ARG A 46 -16.73 10.75 2.54
N PHE A 47 -16.58 9.66 3.29
CA PHE A 47 -16.23 8.36 2.71
C PHE A 47 -17.30 7.92 1.71
N ALA A 48 -18.58 7.97 2.11
CA ALA A 48 -19.66 7.51 1.27
C ALA A 48 -19.82 8.34 0.00
N ASP A 49 -19.73 9.67 0.12
CA ASP A 49 -19.83 10.61 -1.00
C ASP A 49 -18.73 10.37 -2.06
N TYR A 50 -17.53 10.01 -1.63
CA TYR A 50 -16.42 9.73 -2.55
C TYR A 50 -16.51 8.31 -3.13
N TRP A 51 -16.58 7.29 -2.27
CA TRP A 51 -16.40 5.91 -2.70
C TRP A 51 -17.66 5.30 -3.32
N TYR A 52 -18.86 5.76 -2.94
CA TYR A 52 -20.12 5.30 -3.55
C TYR A 52 -20.62 6.21 -4.69
N ALA A 53 -19.77 7.09 -5.24
CA ALA A 53 -20.08 7.92 -6.40
C ALA A 53 -20.17 7.15 -7.74
N GLY A 54 -19.96 5.82 -7.73
CA GLY A 54 -19.97 4.98 -8.93
C GLY A 54 -18.70 5.12 -9.79
N GLN A 55 -17.61 5.61 -9.21
CA GLN A 55 -16.32 5.80 -9.88
C GLN A 55 -15.24 4.93 -9.25
N ALA A 56 -14.15 4.71 -10.00
CA ALA A 56 -12.95 4.06 -9.50
C ALA A 56 -11.82 5.09 -9.35
N GLU A 57 -11.01 4.95 -8.30
CA GLU A 57 -9.75 5.67 -8.16
C GLU A 57 -8.65 4.89 -8.87
N LEU A 58 -7.88 5.58 -9.73
CA LEU A 58 -6.75 5.01 -10.45
C LEU A 58 -5.48 5.77 -10.09
N ASN A 59 -4.48 5.04 -9.61
CA ASN A 59 -3.17 5.58 -9.26
C ASN A 59 -2.09 4.90 -10.10
N THR A 60 -1.14 5.66 -10.63
CA THR A 60 0.01 5.14 -11.38
C THR A 60 1.31 5.57 -10.71
N TYR A 61 2.27 4.64 -10.68
CA TYR A 61 3.57 4.86 -10.04
C TYR A 61 4.69 4.31 -10.90
N GLN A 62 5.83 5.00 -10.88
CA GLN A 62 7.11 4.42 -11.23
C GLN A 62 7.59 3.62 -10.01
N VAL A 63 8.09 2.41 -10.22
CA VAL A 63 8.60 1.55 -9.13
C VAL A 63 9.99 1.03 -9.45
N GLU A 64 10.79 0.84 -8.41
CA GLU A 64 12.04 0.09 -8.49
C GLU A 64 11.83 -1.27 -7.81
N GLN A 65 12.01 -2.35 -8.57
CA GLN A 65 11.78 -3.71 -8.12
C GLN A 65 13.09 -4.50 -8.09
N SER A 66 13.50 -4.96 -6.91
CA SER A 66 14.63 -5.89 -6.79
C SER A 66 14.23 -7.28 -7.32
N ARG A 67 15.00 -7.83 -8.26
CA ARG A 67 14.87 -9.22 -8.73
C ARG A 67 16.23 -9.73 -9.23
N TYR A 68 16.63 -10.92 -8.76
CA TYR A 68 17.94 -11.53 -9.04
C TYR A 68 19.14 -10.64 -8.68
N GLY A 69 19.04 -9.89 -7.57
CA GLY A 69 20.12 -9.02 -7.08
C GLY A 69 20.25 -7.68 -7.81
N GLU A 70 19.40 -7.39 -8.80
CA GLU A 70 19.39 -6.12 -9.53
C GLU A 70 18.09 -5.34 -9.28
N MET A 71 18.20 -4.02 -9.17
CA MET A 71 17.05 -3.12 -9.17
C MET A 71 16.56 -2.93 -10.61
N ARG A 72 15.25 -3.09 -10.82
CA ARG A 72 14.59 -2.97 -12.12
C ARG A 72 13.58 -1.83 -12.08
N GLU A 73 13.65 -0.95 -13.05
CA GLU A 73 12.56 0.00 -13.28
C GLU A 73 11.30 -0.73 -13.73
N GLY A 74 10.16 -0.28 -13.22
CA GLY A 74 8.86 -0.84 -13.54
C GLY A 74 7.74 0.18 -13.35
N LYS A 75 6.53 -0.25 -13.65
CA LYS A 75 5.31 0.53 -13.46
C LYS A 75 4.33 -0.23 -12.57
N ALA A 76 3.67 0.52 -11.72
CA ALA A 76 2.56 0.04 -10.90
C ALA A 76 1.29 0.81 -11.22
N VAL A 77 0.17 0.09 -11.26
CA VAL A 77 -1.17 0.68 -11.34
C VAL A 77 -2.01 0.10 -10.22
N MET A 78 -2.62 0.95 -9.42
CA MET A 78 -3.56 0.55 -8.37
C MET A 78 -4.93 1.12 -8.68
N VAL A 79 -5.92 0.23 -8.77
CA VAL A 79 -7.32 0.59 -9.03
C VAL A 79 -8.15 0.24 -7.80
N PHE A 80 -8.83 1.24 -7.23
CA PHE A 80 -9.69 1.09 -6.06
C PHE A 80 -11.15 1.38 -6.42
N VAL A 81 -12.06 0.57 -5.93
CA VAL A 81 -13.51 0.76 -6.13
C VAL A 81 -14.29 0.00 -5.07
N THR A 82 -15.44 0.52 -4.65
CA THR A 82 -16.36 -0.24 -3.80
C THR A 82 -17.25 -1.15 -4.62
N GLU A 83 -17.46 -2.38 -4.18
CA GLU A 83 -18.34 -3.35 -4.83
C GLU A 83 -19.16 -4.13 -3.82
N ASP A 84 -20.35 -4.59 -4.24
CA ASP A 84 -21.13 -5.56 -3.47
C ASP A 84 -20.53 -6.96 -3.67
N PHE A 85 -20.22 -7.63 -2.55
CA PHE A 85 -19.51 -8.91 -2.53
C PHE A 85 -20.27 -9.94 -1.70
N SER A 86 -20.15 -11.21 -2.07
CA SER A 86 -20.71 -12.34 -1.33
C SER A 86 -19.72 -12.79 -0.27
N LYS A 87 -20.10 -12.68 1.01
CA LYS A 87 -19.26 -13.16 2.12
C LYS A 87 -19.15 -14.67 2.20
N SER A 88 -20.12 -15.43 1.66
CA SER A 88 -20.05 -16.89 1.66
C SER A 88 -19.31 -17.46 0.45
N LYS A 89 -19.55 -16.93 -0.75
CA LYS A 89 -19.01 -17.43 -2.03
C LYS A 89 -17.70 -16.75 -2.42
N HIS A 90 -17.37 -15.61 -1.82
CA HIS A 90 -16.18 -14.80 -2.08
C HIS A 90 -16.05 -14.34 -3.54
N VAL A 91 -17.16 -13.82 -4.07
CA VAL A 91 -17.27 -13.28 -5.43
C VAL A 91 -18.08 -11.98 -5.42
N LYS A 92 -17.89 -11.14 -6.44
CA LYS A 92 -18.78 -10.01 -6.70
C LYS A 92 -20.22 -10.49 -6.89
N LEU A 93 -21.19 -9.73 -6.39
CA LEU A 93 -22.60 -10.00 -6.62
C LEU A 93 -23.08 -9.33 -7.91
N ASP A 94 -23.66 -10.12 -8.81
CA ASP A 94 -24.29 -9.60 -10.03
C ASP A 94 -25.70 -9.03 -9.75
N ASN A 95 -26.39 -9.55 -8.73
CA ASN A 95 -27.69 -9.06 -8.28
C ASN A 95 -27.72 -8.92 -6.74
N PRO A 96 -27.20 -7.82 -6.20
CA PRO A 96 -27.07 -7.63 -4.76
C PRO A 96 -28.42 -7.54 -4.01
N GLU A 97 -29.50 -7.17 -4.69
CA GLU A 97 -30.84 -7.09 -4.08
C GLU A 97 -31.41 -8.49 -3.77
N LYS A 98 -31.15 -9.48 -4.64
CA LYS A 98 -31.56 -10.87 -4.42
C LYS A 98 -30.77 -11.55 -3.32
N ASP A 99 -29.47 -11.27 -3.25
CA ASP A 99 -28.53 -11.91 -2.31
C ASP A 99 -28.23 -11.04 -1.07
N TRP A 100 -29.15 -10.16 -0.65
CA TRP A 100 -28.91 -9.12 0.37
C TRP A 100 -28.39 -9.66 1.73
N LYS A 101 -28.73 -10.90 2.11
CA LYS A 101 -28.26 -11.52 3.36
C LYS A 101 -26.78 -11.90 3.32
N ASP A 102 -26.29 -12.20 2.13
CA ASP A 102 -24.90 -12.62 1.87
C ASP A 102 -24.03 -11.46 1.39
N LYS A 103 -24.65 -10.31 1.12
CA LYS A 103 -24.00 -9.09 0.68
C LYS A 103 -23.17 -8.45 1.79
N VAL A 104 -21.97 -8.03 1.41
CA VAL A 104 -21.09 -7.13 2.16
C VAL A 104 -20.45 -6.16 1.17
N SER A 105 -20.39 -4.88 1.51
CA SER A 105 -19.66 -3.90 0.69
C SER A 105 -18.18 -4.00 0.98
N VAL A 106 -17.37 -4.14 -0.07
CA VAL A 106 -15.91 -4.23 0.03
C VAL A 106 -15.25 -3.09 -0.73
N MET A 107 -14.13 -2.60 -0.20
CA MET A 107 -13.11 -1.92 -0.99
C MET A 107 -12.34 -2.99 -1.75
N LYS A 108 -12.41 -2.93 -3.08
CA LYS A 108 -11.58 -3.76 -3.97
C LYS A 108 -10.34 -2.97 -4.37
N LEU A 109 -9.18 -3.58 -4.20
CA LEU A 109 -7.93 -3.18 -4.84
C LEU A 109 -7.62 -4.16 -5.98
N ASN A 110 -7.26 -3.64 -7.14
CA ASN A 110 -6.44 -4.32 -8.14
C ASN A 110 -5.09 -3.61 -8.27
N PHE A 111 -4.02 -4.26 -7.82
CA PHE A 111 -2.64 -3.76 -7.91
C PHE A 111 -1.89 -4.54 -8.99
N VAL A 112 -1.68 -3.91 -10.15
CA VAL A 112 -0.88 -4.42 -11.25
C VAL A 112 0.55 -3.89 -11.15
N LYS A 113 1.55 -4.76 -11.24
CA LYS A 113 2.97 -4.41 -11.27
C LYS A 113 3.62 -5.04 -12.50
N ARG A 114 4.35 -4.23 -13.27
CA ARG A 114 5.10 -4.68 -14.45
C ARG A 114 6.54 -4.19 -14.43
N PHE A 115 7.48 -5.07 -14.73
CA PHE A 115 8.90 -4.75 -14.81
C PHE A 115 9.61 -5.79 -15.67
N VAL A 116 10.82 -5.49 -16.13
CA VAL A 116 11.58 -6.39 -17.02
C VAL A 116 12.85 -6.87 -16.33
N THR A 117 13.21 -8.15 -16.53
CA THR A 117 14.54 -8.69 -16.20
C THR A 117 15.19 -9.23 -17.47
N GLY A 118 16.06 -8.45 -18.12
CA GLY A 118 16.62 -8.84 -19.42
C GLY A 118 15.52 -8.90 -20.50
N ILE A 119 15.17 -10.12 -20.93
CA ILE A 119 14.09 -10.37 -21.92
C ILE A 119 12.75 -10.76 -21.27
N TYR A 120 12.73 -11.05 -19.96
CA TYR A 120 11.53 -11.50 -19.27
C TYR A 120 10.66 -10.31 -18.86
N ASP A 121 9.46 -10.22 -19.43
CA ASP A 121 8.45 -9.23 -19.07
C ASP A 121 7.57 -9.77 -17.94
N TYR A 122 7.86 -9.35 -16.70
CA TYR A 122 7.06 -9.74 -15.54
C TYR A 122 5.77 -8.94 -15.53
N SER A 123 4.64 -9.66 -15.53
CA SER A 123 3.32 -9.12 -15.26
C SER A 123 2.76 -9.76 -14.01
N MET A 124 2.50 -8.95 -12.98
CA MET A 124 1.95 -9.42 -11.71
C MET A 124 0.69 -8.62 -11.37
N MET A 125 -0.28 -9.28 -10.74
CA MET A 125 -1.48 -8.62 -10.27
C MET A 125 -1.94 -9.21 -8.94
N LEU A 126 -2.13 -8.36 -7.94
CA LEU A 126 -2.82 -8.63 -6.69
C LEU A 126 -4.23 -8.06 -6.74
N SER A 127 -5.21 -8.79 -6.23
CA SER A 127 -6.52 -8.27 -5.90
C SER A 127 -6.83 -8.53 -4.43
N ALA A 128 -7.34 -7.52 -3.72
CA ALA A 128 -7.72 -7.61 -2.31
C ALA A 128 -9.14 -7.07 -2.09
N PHE A 129 -9.96 -7.83 -1.37
CA PHE A 129 -11.38 -7.55 -1.13
C PHE A 129 -11.62 -7.35 0.36
N THR A 130 -11.49 -6.10 0.81
CA THR A 130 -11.56 -5.73 2.23
C THR A 130 -12.91 -5.12 2.55
N PRO A 131 -13.67 -5.65 3.53
CA PRO A 131 -14.93 -5.06 3.97
C PRO A 131 -14.77 -3.58 4.35
N VAL A 132 -15.72 -2.74 3.94
CA VAL A 132 -15.76 -1.33 4.37
C VAL A 132 -16.11 -1.26 5.87
N ASP A 133 -16.96 -2.17 6.34
CA ASP A 133 -17.31 -2.32 7.76
C ASP A 133 -16.27 -3.17 8.50
N LEU A 134 -15.15 -2.51 8.85
CA LEU A 134 -14.03 -3.13 9.56
C LEU A 134 -14.37 -3.51 11.02
N GLU A 135 -15.45 -2.98 11.60
CA GLU A 135 -15.87 -3.31 12.97
C GLU A 135 -16.48 -4.72 13.02
N ASN A 136 -17.37 -5.04 12.07
CA ASN A 136 -18.01 -6.35 12.00
C ASN A 136 -17.20 -7.37 11.19
N TYR A 137 -16.37 -6.91 10.25
CA TYR A 137 -15.56 -7.76 9.40
C TYR A 137 -14.12 -7.26 9.38
N PRO A 138 -13.33 -7.60 10.40
CA PRO A 138 -12.02 -7.00 10.64
C PRO A 138 -10.92 -7.52 9.73
N HIS A 139 -11.19 -8.32 8.71
CA HIS A 139 -10.18 -8.86 7.79
C HIS A 139 -10.72 -8.95 6.36
N SER A 140 -9.83 -8.93 5.37
CA SER A 140 -10.18 -9.14 3.98
C SER A 140 -10.72 -10.53 3.75
N LEU A 141 -11.79 -10.61 2.97
CA LEU A 141 -12.48 -11.88 2.73
C LEU A 141 -11.74 -12.75 1.72
N LYS A 142 -11.04 -12.09 0.80
CA LYS A 142 -10.29 -12.74 -0.28
C LYS A 142 -9.11 -11.88 -0.71
N THR A 143 -8.00 -12.54 -1.03
CA THR A 143 -6.95 -12.00 -1.88
C THR A 143 -6.62 -13.00 -2.99
N THR A 144 -6.17 -12.49 -4.13
CA THR A 144 -5.66 -13.31 -5.24
C THR A 144 -4.46 -12.65 -5.85
N THR A 145 -3.43 -13.43 -6.15
CA THR A 145 -2.23 -12.95 -6.83
C THR A 145 -1.92 -13.83 -8.02
N THR A 146 -1.57 -13.19 -9.13
CA THR A 146 -1.05 -13.84 -10.32
C THR A 146 0.30 -13.27 -10.70
N SER A 147 1.14 -14.10 -11.29
CA SER A 147 2.41 -13.70 -11.89
C SER A 147 2.61 -14.49 -13.17
N GLN A 148 3.04 -13.80 -14.23
CA GLN A 148 3.40 -14.39 -15.51
C GLN A 148 4.67 -13.75 -16.04
N ASP A 149 5.53 -14.56 -16.63
CA ASP A 149 6.65 -14.17 -17.48
C ASP A 149 6.83 -15.22 -18.58
N TRP A 150 7.93 -15.17 -19.34
CA TRP A 150 8.18 -16.14 -20.41
C TRP A 150 8.54 -17.55 -19.89
N CYS A 151 8.90 -17.68 -18.62
CA CYS A 151 9.21 -18.97 -18.00
C CYS A 151 7.95 -19.71 -17.54
N GLY A 152 6.87 -18.99 -17.19
CA GLY A 152 5.62 -19.63 -16.79
C GLY A 152 4.71 -18.73 -15.98
N GLN A 153 3.76 -19.36 -15.28
CA GLN A 153 2.77 -18.66 -14.46
C GLN A 153 2.58 -19.28 -13.08
N SER A 154 2.12 -18.45 -12.16
CA SER A 154 1.71 -18.85 -10.81
C SER A 154 0.44 -18.11 -10.38
N PHE A 155 -0.37 -18.76 -9.56
CA PHE A 155 -1.59 -18.24 -8.94
C PHE A 155 -1.62 -18.56 -7.45
N VAL A 156 -1.96 -17.57 -6.64
CA VAL A 156 -2.24 -17.72 -5.21
C VAL A 156 -3.62 -17.14 -4.92
N GLN A 157 -4.43 -17.85 -4.15
CA GLN A 157 -5.68 -17.34 -3.61
C GLN A 157 -5.76 -17.61 -2.13
N MET A 158 -6.13 -16.58 -1.37
CA MET A 158 -6.43 -16.71 0.05
C MET A 158 -7.91 -16.40 0.28
N ASN A 159 -8.59 -17.24 1.04
CA ASN A 159 -9.99 -17.08 1.38
C ASN A 159 -10.19 -17.19 2.88
N LEU A 160 -10.73 -16.15 3.50
CA LEU A 160 -11.02 -16.16 4.94
C LEU A 160 -12.15 -17.13 5.23
N LYS A 161 -11.89 -18.16 6.03
CA LYS A 161 -12.87 -19.15 6.48
C LYS A 161 -12.73 -19.35 7.98
N GLY A 162 -13.72 -18.87 8.73
CA GLY A 162 -13.59 -18.76 10.19
C GLY A 162 -12.56 -17.70 10.52
N ASN A 163 -11.53 -18.07 11.27
CA ASN A 163 -10.44 -17.18 11.67
C ASN A 163 -9.14 -17.45 10.90
N ASP A 164 -9.17 -18.28 9.84
CA ASP A 164 -7.99 -18.65 9.08
C ASP A 164 -8.18 -18.38 7.59
N TYR A 165 -7.08 -18.20 6.87
CA TYR A 165 -7.09 -18.17 5.42
C TYR A 165 -6.85 -19.57 4.84
N LYS A 166 -7.78 -20.04 4.01
CA LYS A 166 -7.54 -21.19 3.12
C LYS A 166 -6.79 -20.71 1.90
N VAL A 167 -5.60 -21.26 1.68
CA VAL A 167 -4.67 -20.85 0.64
C VAL A 167 -4.61 -21.92 -0.44
N GLN A 168 -4.76 -21.49 -1.69
CA GLN A 168 -4.53 -22.30 -2.88
C GLN A 168 -3.38 -21.69 -3.68
N LEU A 169 -2.26 -22.40 -3.76
CA LEU A 169 -1.11 -22.06 -4.61
C LEU A 169 -1.10 -23.02 -5.79
N ARG A 170 -1.01 -22.48 -7.00
CA ARG A 170 -0.82 -23.25 -8.24
C ARG A 170 0.36 -22.65 -8.99
N SER A 171 1.40 -23.44 -9.24
CA SER A 171 2.64 -22.91 -9.79
C SER A 171 3.26 -23.84 -10.81
N TYR A 172 3.75 -23.26 -11.90
CA TYR A 172 4.56 -23.96 -12.89
C TYR A 172 5.92 -24.43 -12.34
N PHE A 173 6.46 -23.77 -11.31
CA PHE A 173 7.82 -23.99 -10.82
C PHE A 173 7.89 -25.17 -9.85
N GLU A 174 8.78 -26.14 -10.11
CA GLU A 174 8.88 -27.42 -9.37
C GLU A 174 9.01 -27.25 -7.84
N SER A 175 9.81 -26.29 -7.39
CA SER A 175 10.03 -26.05 -5.95
C SER A 175 8.78 -25.54 -5.22
N GLU A 176 7.84 -24.96 -5.95
CA GLU A 176 6.57 -24.44 -5.43
C GLU A 176 5.46 -25.48 -5.63
N GLY A 177 5.24 -25.90 -6.88
CA GLY A 177 4.18 -26.82 -7.28
C GLY A 177 2.78 -26.34 -6.89
N ASP A 178 1.85 -27.29 -6.86
CA ASP A 178 0.49 -27.06 -6.39
C ASP A 178 0.38 -27.39 -4.90
N LYS A 179 -0.12 -26.45 -4.10
CA LYS A 179 -0.31 -26.60 -2.65
C LYS A 179 -1.67 -26.08 -2.22
N ASP A 180 -2.29 -26.77 -1.28
CA ASP A 180 -3.45 -26.29 -0.52
C ASP A 180 -3.13 -26.37 0.96
N PHE A 181 -3.26 -25.25 1.67
CA PHE A 181 -2.93 -25.15 3.09
C PHE A 181 -3.76 -24.08 3.80
N SER A 182 -3.54 -23.91 5.11
CA SER A 182 -4.15 -22.83 5.89
C SER A 182 -3.07 -22.00 6.57
N THR A 183 -3.30 -20.70 6.66
CA THR A 183 -2.49 -19.78 7.47
C THR A 183 -3.41 -19.01 8.42
N GLY A 184 -2.86 -18.50 9.52
CA GLY A 184 -3.63 -17.72 10.50
C GLY A 184 -4.30 -16.51 9.88
N GLY A 185 -5.42 -16.08 10.46
CA GLY A 185 -6.16 -14.88 10.04
C GLY A 185 -5.61 -13.58 10.59
N ASP A 186 -4.30 -13.48 10.79
CA ASP A 186 -3.67 -12.20 11.10
C ASP A 186 -3.88 -11.20 9.94
N LEU A 187 -3.54 -9.95 10.18
CA LEU A 187 -3.68 -8.90 9.17
C LEU A 187 -2.83 -9.24 7.93
N LEU A 188 -3.41 -9.16 6.74
CA LEU A 188 -2.63 -9.32 5.52
C LEU A 188 -1.86 -8.03 5.22
N GLU A 189 -0.60 -8.11 4.80
CA GLU A 189 0.08 -6.94 4.23
C GLU A 189 -0.69 -6.41 3.00
N ASP A 190 -1.26 -7.34 2.22
CA ASP A 190 -2.04 -7.05 1.02
C ASP A 190 -3.30 -6.19 1.28
N GLU A 191 -3.84 -6.17 2.50
CA GLU A 191 -5.04 -5.40 2.84
C GLU A 191 -4.77 -4.00 3.38
N LEU A 192 -3.51 -3.66 3.70
CA LEU A 192 -3.14 -2.35 4.24
C LEU A 192 -3.53 -1.21 3.30
N TRP A 193 -3.38 -1.40 2.00
CA TRP A 193 -3.72 -0.40 0.98
C TRP A 193 -5.20 -0.01 0.99
N ASN A 194 -6.08 -0.99 1.24
CA ASN A 194 -7.52 -0.76 1.37
C ASN A 194 -7.83 -0.11 2.72
N ARG A 195 -7.22 -0.57 3.81
CA ARG A 195 -7.43 -0.01 5.15
C ARG A 195 -7.08 1.47 5.22
N ILE A 196 -5.98 1.89 4.60
CA ILE A 196 -5.60 3.31 4.53
C ILE A 196 -6.70 4.14 3.87
N ARG A 197 -7.42 3.60 2.88
CA ARG A 197 -8.52 4.31 2.18
C ARG A 197 -9.85 4.25 2.93
N ILE A 198 -10.11 3.16 3.64
CA ILE A 198 -11.32 2.97 4.46
C ILE A 198 -11.24 3.83 5.72
N ASN A 199 -10.21 3.59 6.53
CA ASN A 199 -9.95 4.28 7.77
C ASN A 199 -8.47 4.07 8.18
N PRO A 200 -7.58 5.06 7.95
CA PRO A 200 -6.18 4.96 8.36
C PRO A 200 -5.97 4.62 9.84
N GLN A 201 -6.89 5.06 10.71
CA GLN A 201 -6.81 4.81 12.16
C GLN A 201 -7.13 3.35 12.52
N SER A 202 -7.59 2.53 11.57
CA SER A 202 -7.76 1.09 11.76
C SER A 202 -6.43 0.32 11.78
N ILE A 203 -5.33 0.97 11.42
CA ILE A 203 -3.98 0.42 11.50
C ILE A 203 -3.35 1.00 12.77
N GLN A 204 -3.09 0.13 13.75
CA GLN A 204 -2.52 0.56 15.02
C GLN A 204 -1.04 0.92 14.83
N PRO A 205 -0.55 2.05 15.39
CA PRO A 205 0.87 2.35 15.43
C PRO A 205 1.63 1.34 16.29
N GLY A 206 2.79 0.88 15.84
CA GLY A 206 3.67 -0.03 16.60
C GLY A 206 4.14 -1.22 15.77
N GLU A 207 4.72 -2.19 16.46
CA GLU A 207 5.04 -3.50 15.88
C GLU A 207 3.76 -4.31 15.73
N MET A 208 3.61 -4.97 14.57
CA MET A 208 2.47 -5.82 14.28
C MET A 208 2.90 -7.00 13.44
N ASP A 209 2.30 -8.16 13.71
CA ASP A 209 2.45 -9.34 12.88
C ASP A 209 1.55 -9.21 11.65
N LEU A 210 2.14 -9.42 10.48
CA LEU A 210 1.45 -9.43 9.19
C LEU A 210 1.68 -10.77 8.51
N VAL A 211 0.65 -11.28 7.84
CA VAL A 211 0.86 -12.27 6.79
C VAL A 211 1.50 -11.54 5.60
N PRO A 212 2.70 -11.93 5.16
CA PRO A 212 3.41 -11.23 4.09
C PRO A 212 2.59 -11.14 2.80
N SER A 213 2.83 -10.07 2.04
CA SER A 213 2.20 -9.88 0.74
C SER A 213 2.46 -11.06 -0.18
N THR A 214 1.41 -11.57 -0.81
CA THR A 214 1.55 -12.66 -1.80
C THR A 214 2.36 -12.24 -3.03
N LEU A 215 2.42 -10.95 -3.36
CA LEU A 215 3.36 -10.42 -4.37
C LEU A 215 4.81 -10.50 -3.89
N PHE A 216 5.06 -10.16 -2.62
CA PHE A 216 6.39 -10.23 -2.02
C PHE A 216 6.90 -11.67 -1.92
N SER A 217 6.09 -12.57 -1.34
CA SER A 217 6.39 -14.01 -1.23
C SER A 217 6.75 -14.61 -2.58
N ARG A 218 6.01 -14.26 -3.64
CA ARG A 218 6.30 -14.71 -5.00
C ARG A 218 7.68 -14.28 -5.50
N LEU A 219 8.08 -13.05 -5.21
CA LEU A 219 9.36 -12.47 -5.65
C LEU A 219 10.55 -12.97 -4.83
N LYS A 220 10.32 -13.42 -3.60
CA LYS A 220 11.33 -14.01 -2.72
C LYS A 220 11.47 -15.52 -2.85
N HIS A 221 10.53 -16.20 -3.51
CA HIS A 221 10.44 -17.67 -3.52
C HIS A 221 10.26 -18.27 -2.12
N GLU A 222 9.58 -17.53 -1.24
CA GLU A 222 9.20 -17.97 0.09
C GLU A 222 7.70 -18.28 0.00
N SER A 223 7.34 -19.57 -0.02
CA SER A 223 5.96 -20.05 -0.18
C SER A 223 5.59 -21.08 0.87
#